data_AF-A0A0B6A925-F1
#
_entry.id   AF-A0A0B6A925-F1
#
_cell.length_a   1.000
_cell.length_b   1.000
_cell.length_c   1.000
_cell.angle_alpha   90.00
_cell.angle_beta   90.00
_cell.angle_gamma   90.00
#
_symmetry.space_group_name_H-M   'P 1'
#
loop_
_entity.id
_entity.type
_entity.pdbx_description
1 polymer ?
#
loop_
_entity_poly.entity_id
_entity_poly.type
_entity_poly.pdbx_seq_one_letter_code
_entity_poly.pdbx_strand_id
1 'polypeptide(L)'
;MTKLFAINAGESLFAVAKAENEEEVLTILVNRELEEQEDFGIRAHIDDFSIEGLYGDFFYDEKGSFIESHILDYPRHIRKMSTKESHTYIRSHVEKNARAFWKDHPFYADLYLREVKKFEAVEKEGGNTFHPHFSEEFYFNTAKLIITGTDWYGEDVQIIEIDLTDRNYQLIFELTLDE
;
A
#
# COMPACT_ATOMS: atom_id res chain seq x y z
N MET A 1 13.65 -11.92 25.16
CA MET A 1 14.05 -10.78 26.03
C MET A 1 13.68 -9.53 25.28
N THR A 2 12.81 -8.70 25.86
CA THR A 2 12.30 -7.48 25.21
C THR A 2 13.39 -6.42 25.11
N LYS A 3 13.52 -5.85 23.91
CA LYS A 3 14.44 -4.78 23.52
C LYS A 3 13.65 -3.55 23.08
N LEU A 4 14.34 -2.44 22.87
CA LEU A 4 13.78 -1.24 22.25
C LEU A 4 14.23 -1.15 20.80
N PHE A 5 13.31 -0.79 19.91
CA PHE A 5 13.58 -0.57 18.50
C PHE A 5 13.06 0.80 18.09
N ALA A 6 13.86 1.55 17.34
CA ALA A 6 13.39 2.70 16.59
C ALA A 6 12.91 2.26 15.22
N ILE A 7 11.82 2.87 14.77
CA ILE A 7 11.23 2.69 13.46
C ILE A 7 11.29 4.05 12.77
N ASN A 8 11.87 4.11 11.58
CA ASN A 8 12.04 5.34 10.82
C ASN A 8 11.68 5.11 9.35
N ALA A 9 10.97 6.05 8.74
CA ALA A 9 10.82 6.13 7.28
C ALA A 9 10.75 7.60 6.88
N GLY A 10 11.92 8.19 6.63
CA GLY A 10 12.09 9.60 6.30
C GLY A 10 11.45 10.56 7.30
N GLU A 11 10.84 11.62 6.77
CA GLU A 11 10.08 12.61 7.55
C GLU A 11 8.66 12.12 7.94
N SER A 12 8.22 11.00 7.38
CA SER A 12 6.83 10.53 7.47
C SER A 12 6.54 9.67 8.69
N LEU A 13 7.54 8.93 9.19
CA LEU A 13 7.38 8.01 10.32
C LEU A 13 8.58 8.05 11.23
N PHE A 14 8.34 8.33 12.51
CA PHE A 14 9.29 8.06 13.59
C PHE A 14 8.55 7.50 14.81
N ALA A 15 8.92 6.28 15.21
CA ALA A 15 8.31 5.60 16.36
C ALA A 15 9.35 4.78 17.13
N VAL A 16 9.01 4.44 18.38
CA VAL A 16 9.81 3.53 19.22
C VAL A 16 8.91 2.44 19.76
N ALA A 17 9.31 1.18 19.56
CA ALA A 17 8.57 0.01 19.99
C ALA A 17 9.39 -0.87 20.94
N LYS A 18 8.70 -1.58 21.83
CA LYS A 18 9.26 -2.68 22.62
C LYS A 18 8.90 -4.00 21.95
N ALA A 19 9.89 -4.80 21.63
CA ALA A 19 9.71 -6.09 20.95
C ALA A 19 10.87 -7.04 21.24
N GLU A 20 10.72 -8.32 20.94
CA GLU A 20 11.79 -9.32 21.01
C GLU A 20 12.69 -9.31 19.77
N ASN A 21 12.14 -8.92 18.60
CA ASN A 21 12.83 -8.90 17.32
C ASN A 21 12.12 -7.95 16.33
N GLU A 22 12.74 -7.71 15.16
CA GLU A 22 12.22 -6.82 14.11
C GLU A 22 10.88 -7.30 13.51
N GLU A 23 10.63 -8.61 13.45
CA GLU A 23 9.37 -9.16 12.92
C GLU A 23 8.19 -8.80 13.83
N GLU A 24 8.39 -8.84 15.14
CA GLU A 24 7.40 -8.38 16.12
C GLU A 24 7.21 -6.85 16.04
N VAL A 25 8.28 -6.07 15.81
CA VAL A 25 8.16 -4.62 15.58
C VAL A 25 7.27 -4.32 14.38
N LEU A 26 7.50 -5.01 13.25
CA LEU A 26 6.69 -4.85 12.05
C LEU A 26 5.23 -5.26 12.29
N THR A 27 5.00 -6.32 13.05
CA THR A 27 3.65 -6.75 13.45
C THR A 27 2.92 -5.69 14.26
N ILE A 28 3.61 -5.06 15.23
CA ILE A 28 3.07 -3.95 16.02
C ILE A 28 2.71 -2.76 15.13
N LEU A 29 3.61 -2.39 14.21
CA LEU A 29 3.39 -1.29 13.28
C LEU A 29 2.18 -1.54 12.39
N VAL A 30 2.08 -2.73 11.78
CA VAL A 30 0.94 -3.11 10.92
C VAL A 30 -0.38 -3.01 11.69
N ASN A 31 -0.45 -3.56 12.91
CA ASN A 31 -1.68 -3.50 13.70
C ASN A 31 -2.06 -2.06 14.04
N ARG A 32 -1.08 -1.22 14.40
CA ARG A 32 -1.32 0.21 14.63
C ARG A 32 -1.90 0.92 13.41
N GLU A 33 -1.34 0.69 12.23
CA GLU A 33 -1.85 1.29 10.98
C GLU A 33 -3.27 0.84 10.62
N LEU A 34 -3.63 -0.40 10.98
CA LEU A 34 -4.97 -0.92 10.76
C LEU A 34 -6.01 -0.42 11.78
N GLU A 35 -5.57 -0.03 12.99
CA GLU A 35 -6.45 0.43 14.08
C GLU A 35 -6.67 1.95 14.11
N GLU A 36 -5.63 2.77 13.83
CA GLU A 36 -5.69 4.21 14.15
C GLU A 36 -6.38 5.09 13.09
N GLN A 37 -6.73 4.54 11.91
CA GLN A 37 -7.14 5.37 10.77
C GLN A 37 -8.22 4.72 9.90
N GLU A 38 -9.40 4.49 10.50
CA GLU A 38 -10.56 3.90 9.79
C GLU A 38 -10.94 4.66 8.50
N ASP A 39 -10.73 5.99 8.45
CA ASP A 39 -11.15 6.83 7.31
C ASP A 39 -10.01 7.34 6.39
N PHE A 40 -8.74 7.26 6.80
CA PHE A 40 -7.63 7.90 6.08
C PHE A 40 -6.30 7.12 6.05
N GLY A 41 -6.25 5.89 6.57
CA GLY A 41 -5.02 5.11 6.64
C GLY A 41 -4.99 3.92 5.71
N ILE A 42 -4.03 3.02 5.97
CA ILE A 42 -3.81 1.83 5.15
C ILE A 42 -5.09 1.00 4.98
N ARG A 43 -5.92 0.89 6.01
CA ARG A 43 -7.21 0.18 5.90
C ARG A 43 -8.14 0.84 4.88
N ALA A 44 -8.33 2.15 4.99
CA ALA A 44 -9.13 2.92 4.04
C ALA A 44 -8.57 2.81 2.62
N HIS A 45 -7.25 2.85 2.46
CA HIS A 45 -6.56 2.65 1.18
C HIS A 45 -6.84 1.26 0.58
N ILE A 46 -6.80 0.20 1.38
CA ILE A 46 -7.12 -1.16 0.94
C ILE A 46 -8.59 -1.29 0.52
N ASP A 47 -9.49 -0.63 1.25
CA ASP A 47 -10.94 -0.69 1.03
C ASP A 47 -11.41 0.18 -0.15
N ASP A 48 -10.64 1.21 -0.51
CA ASP A 48 -10.98 2.13 -1.60
C ASP A 48 -10.61 1.55 -2.97
N PHE A 49 -11.65 1.33 -3.79
CA PHE A 49 -11.50 0.88 -5.18
C PHE A 49 -11.62 2.03 -6.19
N SER A 50 -11.47 3.27 -5.72
CA SER A 50 -11.21 4.43 -6.58
C SER A 50 -9.76 4.44 -7.06
N ILE A 51 -9.40 5.47 -7.84
CA ILE A 51 -8.00 5.68 -8.24
C ILE A 51 -7.10 6.13 -7.08
N GLU A 52 -7.67 6.62 -5.99
CA GLU A 52 -6.89 7.07 -4.82
C GLU A 52 -6.57 5.92 -3.86
N GLY A 53 -7.28 4.80 -3.95
CA GLY A 53 -7.03 3.61 -3.15
C GLY A 53 -6.07 2.60 -3.81
N LEU A 54 -5.94 1.43 -3.18
CA LEU A 54 -5.08 0.33 -3.62
C LEU A 54 -5.39 -0.12 -5.06
N TYR A 55 -6.64 0.07 -5.51
CA TYR A 55 -7.01 -0.25 -6.89
C TYR A 55 -6.25 0.61 -7.89
N GLY A 56 -6.09 1.90 -7.58
CA GLY A 56 -5.36 2.85 -8.39
C GLY A 56 -3.86 2.58 -8.46
N ASP A 57 -3.27 1.99 -7.41
CA ASP A 57 -1.86 1.57 -7.40
C ASP A 57 -1.55 0.57 -8.54
N PHE A 58 -2.56 -0.14 -9.05
CA PHE A 58 -2.42 -1.09 -10.15
C PHE A 58 -2.62 -0.47 -11.54
N PHE A 59 -2.91 0.84 -11.65
CA PHE A 59 -3.15 1.55 -12.91
C PHE A 59 -1.85 2.01 -13.58
N TYR A 60 -1.01 1.06 -13.99
CA TYR A 60 0.19 1.37 -14.76
C TYR A 60 0.56 0.29 -15.78
N ASP A 61 1.31 0.69 -16.80
CA ASP A 61 2.05 -0.21 -17.67
C ASP A 61 3.53 0.17 -17.69
N GLU A 62 4.29 -0.43 -18.60
CA GLU A 62 5.72 -0.18 -18.74
C GLU A 62 6.07 1.26 -19.18
N LYS A 63 5.06 2.08 -19.51
CA LYS A 63 5.18 3.50 -19.85
C LYS A 63 4.79 4.41 -18.70
N GLY A 64 4.39 3.85 -17.56
CA GLY A 64 4.00 4.58 -16.35
C GLY A 64 2.50 4.51 -16.07
N SER A 65 2.05 5.42 -15.20
CA SER A 65 0.66 5.48 -14.75
C SER A 65 -0.32 5.73 -15.89
N PHE A 66 -1.49 5.10 -15.81
CA PHE A 66 -2.63 5.34 -16.69
C PHE A 66 -3.38 6.62 -16.36
N ILE A 67 -3.15 7.23 -15.19
CA ILE A 67 -3.82 8.47 -14.81
C ILE A 67 -2.75 9.52 -14.58
N GLU A 68 -2.74 10.53 -15.43
CA GLU A 68 -1.89 11.70 -15.24
C GLU A 68 -2.48 12.53 -14.09
N SER A 69 -1.77 12.54 -12.94
CA SER A 69 -2.21 13.09 -11.64
C SER A 69 -2.72 14.53 -11.66
N HIS A 70 -2.37 15.30 -12.69
CA HIS A 70 -2.74 16.71 -12.82
C HIS A 70 -3.95 16.97 -13.71
N ILE A 71 -4.47 15.96 -14.43
CA ILE A 71 -5.58 16.13 -15.39
C ILE A 71 -6.67 15.07 -15.28
N LEU A 72 -6.49 14.01 -14.48
CA LEU A 72 -7.42 12.87 -14.40
C LEU A 72 -7.79 12.34 -15.78
N ASP A 73 -6.82 12.31 -16.70
CA ASP A 73 -7.02 11.90 -18.09
C ASP A 73 -6.00 10.82 -18.46
N TYR A 74 -6.37 9.95 -19.40
CA TYR A 74 -5.54 8.84 -19.84
C TYR A 74 -4.35 9.32 -20.68
N PRO A 75 -3.20 8.64 -20.67
CA PRO A 75 -2.12 8.89 -21.61
C PRO A 75 -2.54 8.77 -23.07
N ARG A 76 -1.82 9.46 -23.96
CA ARG A 76 -2.12 9.52 -25.41
C ARG A 76 -2.24 8.15 -26.08
N HIS A 77 -1.49 7.13 -25.64
CA HIS A 77 -1.59 5.79 -26.24
C HIS A 77 -2.91 5.10 -25.92
N ILE A 78 -3.48 5.35 -24.73
CA ILE A 78 -4.79 4.82 -24.33
C ILE A 78 -5.91 5.63 -24.99
N ARG A 79 -5.80 6.96 -25.08
CA ARG A 79 -6.82 7.80 -25.76
C ARG A 79 -7.04 7.46 -27.24
N LYS A 80 -6.04 6.87 -27.90
CA LYS A 80 -6.13 6.44 -29.29
C LYS A 80 -6.84 5.10 -29.48
N MET A 81 -7.07 4.35 -28.40
CA MET A 81 -7.79 3.09 -28.42
C MET A 81 -9.30 3.35 -28.46
N SER A 82 -10.06 2.42 -29.04
CA SER A 82 -11.51 2.42 -28.84
C SER A 82 -11.85 2.17 -27.37
N THR A 83 -13.04 2.58 -26.92
CA THR A 83 -13.50 2.36 -25.54
C THR A 83 -13.42 0.89 -25.10
N LYS A 84 -13.68 -0.06 -25.99
CA LYS A 84 -13.60 -1.49 -25.68
C LYS A 84 -12.15 -1.94 -25.51
N GLU A 85 -11.25 -1.45 -26.38
CA GLU A 85 -9.83 -1.76 -26.33
C GLU A 85 -9.18 -1.17 -25.09
N SER A 86 -9.44 0.11 -24.76
CA SER A 86 -8.90 0.76 -23.57
C SER A 86 -9.34 0.04 -22.29
N HIS A 87 -10.62 -0.31 -22.18
CA HIS A 87 -11.14 -1.07 -21.04
C HIS A 87 -10.43 -2.41 -20.90
N THR A 88 -10.32 -3.18 -21.99
CA THR A 88 -9.65 -4.50 -21.97
C THR A 88 -8.18 -4.37 -21.60
N TYR A 89 -7.51 -3.35 -22.15
CA TYR A 89 -6.11 -3.06 -21.91
C TYR A 89 -5.84 -2.74 -20.43
N ILE A 90 -6.56 -1.77 -19.87
CA ILE A 90 -6.44 -1.34 -18.47
C ILE A 90 -6.71 -2.53 -17.55
N ARG A 91 -7.83 -3.22 -17.75
CA ARG A 91 -8.22 -4.37 -16.91
C ARG A 91 -7.14 -5.46 -16.88
N SER A 92 -6.54 -5.77 -18.03
CA SER A 92 -5.49 -6.78 -18.10
C SER A 92 -4.21 -6.38 -17.35
N HIS A 93 -3.88 -5.09 -17.32
CA HIS A 93 -2.73 -4.58 -16.59
C HIS A 93 -3.01 -4.49 -15.09
N VAL A 94 -4.20 -4.03 -14.70
CA VAL A 94 -4.63 -4.06 -13.30
C VAL A 94 -4.56 -5.49 -12.74
N GLU A 95 -5.06 -6.49 -13.48
CA GLU A 95 -4.95 -7.90 -13.05
C GLU A 95 -3.49 -8.37 -12.97
N LYS A 96 -2.65 -8.03 -13.95
CA LYS A 96 -1.22 -8.37 -13.93
C LYS A 96 -0.52 -7.76 -12.72
N ASN A 97 -0.75 -6.47 -12.46
CA ASN A 97 -0.07 -5.71 -11.42
C ASN A 97 -0.53 -6.13 -10.03
N ALA A 98 -1.83 -6.37 -9.83
CA ALA A 98 -2.35 -6.97 -8.60
C ALA A 98 -1.68 -8.33 -8.31
N ARG A 99 -1.59 -9.21 -9.32
CA ARG A 99 -0.91 -10.50 -9.16
C ARG A 99 0.59 -10.37 -8.86
N ALA A 100 1.24 -9.33 -9.38
CA ALA A 100 2.64 -9.04 -9.07
C ALA A 100 2.83 -8.52 -7.64
N PHE A 101 1.90 -7.69 -7.15
CA PHE A 101 1.91 -7.17 -5.79
C PHE A 101 1.84 -8.30 -4.74
N TRP A 102 0.92 -9.25 -4.92
CA TRP A 102 0.85 -10.46 -4.07
C TRP A 102 1.58 -11.67 -4.69
N LYS A 103 2.73 -11.49 -5.35
CA LYS A 103 3.45 -12.59 -6.04
C LYS A 103 3.75 -13.79 -5.12
N ASP A 104 4.07 -13.52 -3.85
CA ASP A 104 4.44 -14.53 -2.85
C ASP A 104 3.21 -15.11 -2.14
N HIS A 105 2.04 -14.46 -2.30
CA HIS A 105 0.76 -14.90 -1.76
C HIS A 105 -0.36 -14.83 -2.82
N PRO A 106 -0.30 -15.61 -3.93
CA PRO A 106 -1.20 -15.45 -5.08
C PRO A 106 -2.70 -15.54 -4.76
N PHE A 107 -3.05 -16.27 -3.69
CA PHE A 107 -4.42 -16.36 -3.19
C PHE A 107 -5.02 -14.99 -2.82
N TYR A 108 -4.23 -14.07 -2.25
CA TYR A 108 -4.72 -12.74 -1.90
C TYR A 108 -5.03 -11.90 -3.15
N ALA A 109 -4.25 -12.03 -4.23
CA ALA A 109 -4.60 -11.41 -5.51
C ALA A 109 -5.97 -11.89 -6.03
N ASP A 110 -6.25 -13.19 -5.93
CA ASP A 110 -7.54 -13.74 -6.37
C ASP A 110 -8.72 -13.28 -5.50
N LEU A 111 -8.51 -13.10 -4.18
CA LEU A 111 -9.51 -12.50 -3.29
C LEU A 111 -9.77 -11.04 -3.69
N TYR A 112 -8.72 -10.25 -3.85
CA TYR A 112 -8.82 -8.84 -4.21
C TYR A 112 -9.53 -8.65 -5.56
N LEU A 113 -9.08 -9.36 -6.60
CA LEU A 113 -9.67 -9.27 -7.95
C LEU A 113 -11.12 -9.75 -8.00
N ARG A 114 -11.56 -10.58 -7.05
CA ARG A 114 -12.97 -10.97 -6.91
C ARG A 114 -13.81 -9.80 -6.39
N GLU A 115 -13.32 -9.07 -5.39
CA GLU A 115 -14.01 -7.88 -4.89
C GLU A 115 -14.03 -6.79 -5.96
N VAL A 116 -12.93 -6.55 -6.69
CA VAL A 116 -12.90 -5.60 -7.82
C VAL A 116 -13.99 -5.91 -8.85
N LYS A 117 -14.17 -7.18 -9.21
CA LYS A 117 -15.25 -7.59 -10.14
C LYS A 117 -16.66 -7.29 -9.61
N LYS A 118 -16.87 -7.38 -8.29
CA LYS A 118 -18.16 -7.03 -7.67
C LYS A 118 -18.36 -5.51 -7.70
N PHE A 119 -17.33 -4.73 -7.36
CA PHE A 119 -17.34 -3.28 -7.46
C PHE A 119 -17.69 -2.80 -8.88
N GLU A 120 -16.97 -3.30 -9.90
CA GLU A 120 -17.24 -2.98 -11.31
C GLU A 120 -18.66 -3.34 -11.76
N ALA A 121 -19.31 -4.32 -11.11
CA ALA A 121 -20.69 -4.69 -11.39
C ALA A 121 -21.68 -3.72 -10.74
N VAL A 122 -21.44 -3.36 -9.46
CA VAL A 122 -22.28 -2.41 -8.71
C VAL A 122 -22.20 -0.99 -9.30
N GLU A 123 -21.01 -0.55 -9.71
CA GLU A 123 -20.80 0.76 -10.35
C GLU A 123 -21.63 0.89 -11.63
N LYS A 124 -21.66 -0.16 -12.46
CA LYS A 124 -22.48 -0.21 -13.69
C LYS A 124 -23.98 -0.13 -13.43
N GLU A 125 -24.42 -0.57 -12.26
CA GLU A 125 -25.82 -0.55 -11.82
C GLU A 125 -26.21 0.77 -11.14
N GLY A 126 -25.26 1.73 -10.99
CA GLY A 126 -25.50 3.01 -10.34
C GLY A 126 -25.63 2.93 -8.82
N GLY A 127 -25.07 1.88 -8.20
CA GLY A 127 -25.03 1.73 -6.75
C GLY A 127 -24.00 2.66 -6.12
N ASN A 128 -24.38 3.37 -5.05
CA ASN A 128 -23.56 4.41 -4.43
C ASN A 128 -22.69 3.95 -3.25
N THR A 129 -22.66 2.65 -2.92
CA THR A 129 -21.90 2.20 -1.73
C THR A 129 -21.52 0.73 -1.85
N PHE A 130 -20.35 0.47 -2.41
CA PHE A 130 -19.69 -0.83 -2.35
C PHE A 130 -18.69 -0.81 -1.19
N HIS A 131 -18.71 -1.85 -0.37
CA HIS A 131 -17.69 -2.08 0.65
C HIS A 131 -17.13 -3.48 0.40
N PRO A 132 -15.81 -3.61 0.18
CA PRO A 132 -15.21 -4.93 0.07
C PRO A 132 -15.30 -5.66 1.42
N HIS A 133 -15.21 -6.99 1.36
CA HIS A 133 -15.17 -7.81 2.56
C HIS A 133 -13.97 -8.75 2.52
N PHE A 134 -12.94 -8.39 3.27
CA PHE A 134 -11.72 -9.16 3.41
C PHE A 134 -11.58 -9.75 4.82
N SER A 135 -10.75 -10.79 4.96
CA SER A 135 -10.39 -11.32 6.28
C SER A 135 -9.36 -10.42 6.96
N GLU A 136 -9.30 -10.44 8.29
CA GLU A 136 -8.25 -9.77 9.06
C GLU A 136 -6.84 -10.19 8.61
N GLU A 137 -6.67 -11.47 8.25
CA GLU A 137 -5.42 -11.98 7.70
C GLU A 137 -5.05 -11.31 6.36
N PHE A 138 -6.04 -11.04 5.49
CA PHE A 138 -5.81 -10.33 4.24
C PHE A 138 -5.37 -8.88 4.52
N TYR A 139 -6.05 -8.18 5.43
CA TYR A 139 -5.68 -6.81 5.81
C TYR A 139 -4.26 -6.76 6.37
N PHE A 140 -3.94 -7.64 7.32
CA PHE A 140 -2.63 -7.70 7.94
C PHE A 140 -1.50 -7.91 6.90
N ASN A 141 -1.65 -8.91 6.04
CA ASN A 141 -0.61 -9.21 5.04
C ASN A 141 -0.52 -8.15 3.96
N THR A 142 -1.65 -7.56 3.55
CA THR A 142 -1.66 -6.49 2.54
C THR A 142 -1.04 -5.21 3.11
N ALA A 143 -1.41 -4.81 4.33
CA ALA A 143 -0.81 -3.68 5.02
C ALA A 143 0.69 -3.87 5.23
N LYS A 144 1.12 -5.09 5.61
CA LYS A 144 2.55 -5.43 5.68
C LYS A 144 3.25 -5.21 4.35
N LEU A 145 2.68 -5.70 3.23
CA LEU A 145 3.25 -5.52 1.90
C LEU A 145 3.31 -4.05 1.48
N ILE A 146 2.29 -3.24 1.80
CA ILE A 146 2.29 -1.79 1.55
C ILE A 146 3.46 -1.15 2.33
N ILE A 147 3.51 -1.34 3.64
CA ILE A 147 4.52 -0.76 4.53
C ILE A 147 5.95 -1.12 4.12
N THR A 148 6.20 -2.35 3.68
CA THR A 148 7.56 -2.82 3.37
C THR A 148 7.92 -2.82 1.89
N GLY A 149 6.95 -2.65 1.00
CA GLY A 149 7.09 -2.90 -0.43
C GLY A 149 6.67 -1.75 -1.34
N THR A 150 6.12 -0.67 -0.78
CA THR A 150 5.78 0.55 -1.51
C THR A 150 6.40 1.77 -0.84
N ASP A 151 6.29 2.93 -1.50
CA ASP A 151 6.70 4.23 -0.99
C ASP A 151 5.66 4.86 -0.06
N TRP A 152 4.91 4.04 0.70
CA TRP A 152 3.83 4.52 1.57
C TRP A 152 4.26 5.63 2.54
N TYR A 153 5.49 5.54 3.05
CA TYR A 153 6.09 6.57 3.91
C TYR A 153 7.08 7.49 3.16
N GLY A 154 7.14 7.42 1.83
CA GLY A 154 8.11 8.13 0.98
C GLY A 154 9.53 7.56 0.99
N GLU A 155 9.88 6.81 2.04
CA GLU A 155 11.16 6.12 2.20
C GLU A 155 10.96 4.71 2.75
N ASP A 156 11.97 3.85 2.54
CA ASP A 156 11.98 2.49 3.08
C ASP A 156 11.96 2.50 4.61
N VAL A 157 11.13 1.64 5.20
CA VAL A 157 11.05 1.48 6.66
C VAL A 157 12.34 0.84 7.18
N GLN A 158 13.00 1.55 8.09
CA GLN A 158 14.17 1.10 8.83
C GLN A 158 13.77 0.75 10.26
N ILE A 159 14.11 -0.46 10.70
CA ILE A 159 13.95 -0.92 12.08
C ILE A 159 15.33 -1.12 12.67
N ILE A 160 15.65 -0.40 13.74
CA ILE A 160 16.98 -0.38 14.35
C ILE A 160 16.85 -0.62 15.85
N GLU A 161 17.53 -1.64 16.36
CA GLU A 161 17.64 -1.87 17.81
C GLU A 161 18.36 -0.68 18.49
N ILE A 162 17.75 -0.17 19.55
CA ILE A 162 18.33 0.85 20.41
C ILE A 162 19.17 0.16 21.49
N ASP A 163 20.49 0.30 21.40
CA ASP A 163 21.44 -0.22 22.38
C ASP A 163 22.27 0.91 23.00
N LEU A 164 21.98 1.19 24.28
CA LEU A 164 22.65 2.19 25.08
C LEU A 164 23.52 1.56 26.19
N THR A 165 23.89 0.29 26.04
CA THR A 165 24.70 -0.42 27.06
C THR A 165 26.08 0.20 27.22
N ASP A 166 26.74 0.53 26.11
CA ASP A 166 28.12 1.06 26.08
C ASP A 166 28.21 2.54 25.68
N ARG A 167 27.07 3.20 25.40
CA ARG A 167 27.02 4.59 24.90
C ARG A 167 25.84 5.35 25.50
N ASN A 168 26.02 6.64 25.76
CA ASN A 168 24.96 7.51 26.28
C ASN A 168 23.98 8.01 25.20
N TYR A 169 24.29 7.79 23.91
CA TYR A 169 23.44 8.15 22.79
C TYR A 169 23.68 7.21 21.61
N GLN A 170 22.66 7.05 20.77
CA GLN A 170 22.72 6.36 19.48
C GLN A 170 22.04 7.27 18.45
N LEU A 171 22.79 7.66 17.41
CA LEU A 171 22.23 8.38 16.27
C LEU A 171 21.60 7.35 15.33
N ILE A 172 20.30 7.52 15.07
CA ILE A 172 19.49 6.59 14.26
C ILE A 172 19.24 7.18 12.88
N PHE A 173 19.06 8.49 12.80
CA PHE A 173 18.86 9.22 11.56
C PHE A 173 19.35 10.67 11.73
N GLU A 174 19.88 11.25 10.65
CA GLU A 174 20.29 12.65 10.57
C GLU A 174 19.76 13.24 9.25
N LEU A 175 18.85 14.22 9.35
CA LEU A 175 18.39 14.98 8.19
C LEU A 175 19.53 15.82 7.66
N THR A 176 20.03 15.45 6.48
CA THR A 176 20.88 16.34 5.69
C THR A 176 19.97 17.15 4.79
N LEU A 177 19.73 18.41 5.18
CA LEU A 177 19.10 19.39 4.29
C LEU A 177 20.15 19.79 3.25
N ASP A 178 20.09 19.21 2.05
CA ASP A 178 20.83 19.75 0.92
C ASP A 178 20.26 21.15 0.57
N GLU A 179 21.14 22.16 0.52
CA GLU A 179 20.83 23.59 0.27
C GLU A 179 20.26 23.87 -1.13
#